data_AF-A0A430LLX1-F1
#
_entry.id   AF-A0A430LLX1-F1
#
_cell.length_a   1.000
_cell.length_b   1.000
_cell.length_c   1.000
_cell.angle_alpha   90.00
_cell.angle_beta   90.00
_cell.angle_gamma   90.00
#
_symmetry.space_group_name_H-M   'P 1'
#
loop_
_entity.id
_entity.type
_entity.pdbx_description
1 polymer ?
#
loop_
_entity_poly.entity_id
_entity_poly.type
_entity_poly.pdbx_seq_one_letter_code
_entity_poly.pdbx_strand_id
1 'polypeptide(L)'
;MVAAVFSTRDVLISHANGSSDGFDNAVQTFGGRWQAARIGQRDLWRNVRVPFLELLPHYDSDRPEAWVEVPTDRVVSYASFIGIPIRGGSTSRAGNSTMRVRSHYMTLSCGKPFNGSTWLTPTAQKLYFHNVSGDYLPSQYVGNFEIRTWPNIFLDTVNDTKTMMEHSQALHYPINDTELTTKLKLVIGGDCSIGLDVGIFLRTCDVSTSYVEVEVRCTRLTAFDDQDCRAARIRHTPGFPMHGNLTVLSNLAILRGTIWEFPFTTSDYDISRHGLREMYLKDPPSTLARSGFSPGCSSDVPLDAFEARFATSLNTFVSATFNSTILTGADGTSLENRSIMWKNTTATWSEFTESVYSLHKPWFSVWLF
;
A
#
# COMPACT_ATOMS: atom_id res chain seq x y z
N MET A 1 -8.83 11.21 -2.20
CA MET A 1 -7.75 10.75 -1.28
C MET A 1 -6.60 10.10 -2.06
N VAL A 2 -6.87 9.10 -2.90
CA VAL A 2 -5.85 8.42 -3.74
C VAL A 2 -4.97 9.39 -4.54
N ALA A 3 -5.56 10.29 -5.33
CA ALA A 3 -4.79 11.25 -6.12
C ALA A 3 -3.85 12.14 -5.27
N ALA A 4 -4.25 12.47 -4.04
CA ALA A 4 -3.43 13.29 -3.14
C ALA A 4 -2.15 12.57 -2.71
N VAL A 5 -2.24 11.29 -2.32
CA VAL A 5 -1.07 10.51 -1.90
C VAL A 5 -0.13 10.16 -3.04
N PHE A 6 -0.63 10.03 -4.27
CA PHE A 6 0.23 9.87 -5.45
C PHE A 6 0.86 11.18 -5.94
N SER A 7 0.40 12.32 -5.43
CA SER A 7 0.95 13.64 -5.75
C SER A 7 2.00 14.10 -4.74
N THR A 8 2.23 13.36 -3.66
CA THR A 8 3.26 13.69 -2.67
C THR A 8 4.64 13.31 -3.17
N ARG A 9 5.68 14.04 -2.74
CA ARG A 9 7.03 13.86 -3.28
C ARG A 9 7.63 12.50 -2.94
N ASP A 10 7.26 11.89 -1.83
CA ASP A 10 7.78 10.58 -1.39
C ASP A 10 7.45 9.43 -2.34
N VAL A 11 6.46 9.60 -3.22
CA VAL A 11 6.19 8.67 -4.33
C VAL A 11 7.44 8.46 -5.20
N LEU A 12 8.29 9.49 -5.34
CA LEU A 12 9.46 9.48 -6.22
C LEU A 12 10.56 8.49 -5.80
N ILE A 13 10.60 8.10 -4.53
CA ILE A 13 11.63 7.21 -3.96
C ILE A 13 11.06 5.84 -3.56
N SER A 14 9.74 5.70 -3.52
CA SER A 14 9.05 4.47 -3.11
C SER A 14 9.21 3.39 -4.18
N HIS A 15 9.82 2.25 -3.82
CA HIS A 15 10.08 1.12 -4.74
C HIS A 15 10.88 1.48 -6.01
N ALA A 16 11.78 2.46 -5.89
CA ALA A 16 12.65 2.92 -6.98
C ALA A 16 14.10 2.45 -6.83
N ASN A 17 14.52 2.10 -5.61
CA ASN A 17 15.90 1.67 -5.35
C ASN A 17 16.25 0.41 -6.16
N GLY A 18 17.30 0.49 -6.99
CA GLY A 18 17.76 -0.60 -7.85
C GLY A 18 16.89 -0.90 -9.08
N SER A 19 15.75 -0.21 -9.25
CA SER A 19 14.81 -0.44 -10.36
C SER A 19 14.56 0.80 -11.23
N SER A 20 15.10 1.95 -10.84
CA SER A 20 14.93 3.23 -11.52
C SER A 20 16.23 4.04 -11.48
N ASP A 21 16.73 4.47 -12.65
CA ASP A 21 17.96 5.26 -12.78
C ASP A 21 17.86 6.61 -12.05
N GLY A 22 16.65 7.17 -11.92
CA GLY A 22 16.40 8.44 -11.25
C GLY A 22 16.42 8.39 -9.71
N PHE A 23 16.57 7.21 -9.10
CA PHE A 23 16.42 7.04 -7.65
C PHE A 23 17.43 7.85 -6.84
N ASP A 24 18.72 7.74 -7.16
CA ASP A 24 19.77 8.42 -6.38
C ASP A 24 19.63 9.94 -6.47
N ASN A 25 19.29 10.46 -7.65
CA ASN A 25 18.99 11.88 -7.82
C ASN A 25 17.78 12.30 -6.97
N ALA A 26 16.69 11.54 -7.00
CA ALA A 26 15.51 11.80 -6.17
C ALA A 26 15.88 11.83 -4.67
N VAL A 27 16.68 10.87 -4.19
CA VAL A 27 17.18 10.85 -2.79
C VAL A 27 17.98 12.11 -2.47
N GLN A 28 18.84 12.58 -3.38
CA GLN A 28 19.59 13.82 -3.16
C GLN A 28 18.67 15.05 -3.07
N THR A 29 17.61 15.12 -3.88
CA THR A 29 16.63 16.22 -3.78
C THR A 29 15.89 16.28 -2.44
N PHE A 30 15.84 15.17 -1.69
CA PHE A 30 15.31 15.12 -0.33
C PHE A 30 16.33 15.51 0.75
N GLY A 31 17.58 15.83 0.40
CA GLY A 31 18.64 16.08 1.37
C GLY A 31 19.38 14.81 1.82
N GLY A 32 19.36 13.76 1.00
CA GLY A 32 20.10 12.52 1.21
C GLY A 32 19.31 11.41 1.89
N ARG A 33 19.97 10.25 2.06
CA ARG A 33 19.34 8.97 2.46
C ARG A 33 18.51 9.04 3.75
N TRP A 34 18.99 9.75 4.77
CA TRP A 34 18.33 9.83 6.07
C TRP A 34 17.01 10.60 5.99
N GLN A 35 17.00 11.72 5.27
CA GLN A 35 15.80 12.53 5.12
C GLN A 35 14.81 11.86 4.16
N ALA A 36 15.30 11.21 3.09
CA ALA A 36 14.49 10.38 2.22
C ALA A 36 13.81 9.23 2.99
N ALA A 37 14.57 8.50 3.82
CA ALA A 37 14.05 7.44 4.68
C ALA A 37 12.99 7.97 5.66
N ARG A 38 13.27 9.11 6.31
CA ARG A 38 12.36 9.75 7.27
C ARG A 38 11.03 10.15 6.65
N ILE A 39 11.04 10.74 5.45
CA ILE A 39 9.82 11.17 4.76
C ILE A 39 8.94 9.95 4.42
N GLY A 40 9.55 8.81 4.08
CA GLY A 40 8.80 7.58 3.77
C GLY A 40 8.10 6.94 4.97
N GLN A 41 8.51 7.21 6.21
CA GLN A 41 8.01 6.54 7.42
C GLN A 41 6.55 6.86 7.78
N ARG A 42 6.05 8.00 7.30
CA ARG A 42 4.69 8.46 7.56
C ARG A 42 4.01 8.92 6.28
N ASP A 43 2.69 8.84 6.26
CA ASP A 43 1.91 9.38 5.16
C ASP A 43 1.67 10.89 5.28
N LEU A 44 0.93 11.44 4.31
CA LEU A 44 0.54 12.85 4.25
C LEU A 44 -0.21 13.33 5.52
N TRP A 45 -0.90 12.43 6.22
CA TRP A 45 -1.63 12.70 7.46
C TRP A 45 -0.87 12.26 8.71
N ARG A 46 0.45 12.04 8.57
CA ARG A 46 1.37 11.63 9.63
C ARG A 46 1.01 10.28 10.27
N ASN A 47 0.25 9.44 9.56
CA ASN A 47 -0.02 8.07 9.99
C ASN A 47 1.20 7.20 9.73
N VAL A 48 1.39 6.17 10.57
CA VAL A 48 2.57 5.30 10.48
C VAL A 48 2.42 4.35 9.33
N ARG A 49 3.37 4.35 8.38
CA ARG A 49 3.34 3.40 7.27
C ARG A 49 3.93 2.05 7.68
N VAL A 50 3.30 0.99 7.18
CA VAL A 50 3.73 -0.39 7.40
C VAL A 50 4.65 -0.81 6.26
N PRO A 51 5.89 -1.23 6.53
CA PRO A 51 6.79 -1.75 5.50
C PRO A 51 6.31 -3.11 4.99
N PHE A 52 6.69 -3.48 3.77
CA PHE A 52 6.62 -4.89 3.35
C PHE A 52 7.69 -5.67 4.12
N LEU A 53 7.26 -6.57 5.00
CA LEU A 53 8.14 -7.45 5.77
C LEU A 53 9.08 -8.22 4.83
N GLU A 54 8.53 -8.72 3.73
CA GLU A 54 9.22 -9.58 2.76
C GLU A 54 10.31 -8.84 1.97
N LEU A 55 10.28 -7.50 1.97
CA LEU A 55 11.24 -6.63 1.28
C LEU A 55 12.24 -5.96 2.23
N LEU A 56 12.17 -6.24 3.54
CA LEU A 56 13.09 -5.68 4.50
C LEU A 56 14.45 -6.39 4.45
N PRO A 57 15.56 -5.66 4.68
CA PRO A 57 16.84 -6.29 4.86
C PRO A 57 16.80 -7.18 6.11
N HIS A 58 17.42 -8.36 6.02
CA HIS A 58 17.47 -9.36 7.09
C HIS A 58 16.13 -10.06 7.40
N TYR A 59 15.10 -9.89 6.57
CA TYR A 59 13.96 -10.80 6.61
C TYR A 59 14.42 -12.22 6.23
N ASP A 60 13.94 -13.19 6.99
CA ASP A 60 14.27 -14.61 6.86
C ASP A 60 12.97 -15.40 6.74
N SER A 61 12.69 -15.91 5.54
CA SER A 61 11.47 -16.66 5.27
C SER A 61 11.36 -17.96 6.06
N ASP A 62 12.48 -18.51 6.54
CA ASP A 62 12.51 -19.72 7.37
C ASP A 62 12.16 -19.41 8.83
N ARG A 63 12.22 -18.13 9.24
CA ARG A 63 11.87 -17.64 10.58
C ARG A 63 10.99 -16.40 10.52
N PRO A 64 9.78 -16.50 9.95
CA PRO A 64 8.95 -15.35 9.62
C PRO A 64 8.39 -14.60 10.84
N GLU A 65 8.25 -15.30 11.97
CA GLU A 65 7.79 -14.74 13.24
C GLU A 65 8.91 -14.00 14.00
N ALA A 66 10.16 -14.02 13.49
CA ALA A 66 11.25 -13.26 14.06
C ALA A 66 11.06 -11.76 13.79
N TRP A 67 11.37 -10.94 14.78
CA TRP A 67 11.34 -9.49 14.63
C TRP A 67 12.45 -9.02 13.68
N VAL A 68 12.06 -8.26 12.67
CA VAL A 68 12.94 -7.58 11.71
C VAL A 68 12.90 -6.09 12.00
N GLU A 69 14.07 -5.49 12.22
CA GLU A 69 14.19 -4.04 12.44
C GLU A 69 13.94 -3.28 11.14
N VAL A 70 13.21 -2.17 11.22
CA VAL A 70 12.98 -1.25 10.10
C VAL A 70 14.11 -0.23 10.07
N PRO A 71 14.95 -0.24 9.03
CA PRO A 71 16.07 0.70 8.93
C PRO A 71 15.61 2.15 8.93
N THR A 72 16.39 3.03 9.57
CA THR A 72 16.19 4.49 9.54
C THR A 72 17.14 5.21 8.59
N ASP A 73 18.13 4.49 8.07
CA ASP A 73 19.25 5.01 7.30
C ASP A 73 19.09 4.85 5.79
N ARG A 74 18.03 4.19 5.34
CA ARG A 74 17.73 3.92 3.93
C ARG A 74 16.23 3.96 3.67
N VAL A 75 15.87 4.20 2.41
CA VAL A 75 14.48 4.16 1.96
C VAL A 75 13.99 2.72 1.98
N VAL A 76 12.86 2.49 2.64
CA VAL A 76 12.21 1.19 2.77
C VAL A 76 10.97 1.14 1.88
N SER A 77 10.67 -0.04 1.36
CA SER A 77 9.45 -0.32 0.60
C SER A 77 8.23 -0.49 1.52
N TYR A 78 7.29 0.45 1.44
CA TYR A 78 6.06 0.44 2.23
C TYR A 78 4.90 -0.24 1.52
N ALA A 79 4.08 -0.96 2.28
CA ALA A 79 2.95 -1.73 1.76
C ALA A 79 1.81 -0.84 1.23
N SER A 80 1.73 0.42 1.65
CA SER A 80 0.73 1.40 1.23
C SER A 80 1.27 2.82 1.43
N PHE A 81 0.83 3.77 0.60
CA PHE A 81 1.07 5.20 0.83
C PHE A 81 0.20 5.78 1.94
N ILE A 82 -0.86 5.09 2.34
CA ILE A 82 -1.74 5.44 3.47
C ILE A 82 -1.33 4.57 4.65
N GLY A 83 -0.95 5.22 5.75
CA GLY A 83 -0.51 4.55 6.98
C GLY A 83 -1.66 4.23 7.94
N ILE A 84 -1.32 3.57 9.03
CA ILE A 84 -2.24 3.28 10.14
C ILE A 84 -2.32 4.52 11.03
N PRO A 85 -3.52 5.08 11.27
CA PRO A 85 -3.69 6.21 12.14
C PRO A 85 -3.39 5.80 13.59
N ILE A 86 -2.42 6.47 14.19
CA ILE A 86 -2.11 6.37 15.61
C ILE A 86 -2.68 7.60 16.29
N ARG A 87 -3.78 7.44 17.03
CA ARG A 87 -4.53 8.51 17.70
C ARG A 87 -4.96 8.06 19.09
N GLY A 88 -5.02 8.97 20.05
CA GLY A 88 -5.53 8.73 21.41
C GLY A 88 -4.66 7.84 22.32
N GLY A 89 -3.56 7.28 21.82
CA GLY A 89 -2.76 6.31 22.55
C GLY A 89 -1.53 6.84 23.29
N SER A 90 -1.10 8.08 23.02
CA SER A 90 -0.06 8.74 23.82
C SER A 90 -0.63 9.87 24.66
N THR A 91 -0.20 9.94 25.91
CA THR A 91 -0.46 11.08 26.79
C THR A 91 0.07 12.39 26.18
N SER A 92 -0.44 13.55 26.60
CA SER A 92 0.06 14.88 26.17
C SER A 92 1.47 15.22 26.66
N ARG A 93 2.15 14.30 27.36
CA ARG A 93 3.42 14.54 28.03
C ARG A 93 4.61 14.24 27.11
N ALA A 94 5.77 14.79 27.47
CA ALA A 94 7.04 14.39 26.87
C ALA A 94 7.36 12.94 27.22
N GLY A 95 7.95 12.19 26.29
CA GLY A 95 8.36 10.82 26.52
C GLY A 95 8.31 9.94 25.27
N ASN A 96 8.73 8.69 25.48
CA ASN A 96 8.68 7.65 24.48
C ASN A 96 7.54 6.69 24.83
N SER A 97 6.75 6.34 23.82
CA SER A 97 5.71 5.30 23.91
C SER A 97 5.97 4.24 22.86
N THR A 98 5.76 2.99 23.26
CA THR A 98 5.85 1.85 22.34
C THR A 98 4.53 1.11 22.35
N MET A 99 4.04 0.78 21.16
CA MET A 99 2.83 -0.01 20.97
C MET A 99 3.07 -1.12 19.95
N ARG A 100 2.27 -2.18 20.04
CA ARG A 100 2.20 -3.22 19.00
C ARG A 100 0.88 -3.11 18.26
N VAL A 101 0.93 -3.13 16.94
CA VAL A 101 -0.24 -3.02 16.07
C VAL A 101 -0.29 -4.25 15.18
N ARG A 102 -1.42 -4.95 15.19
CA ARG A 102 -1.71 -6.01 14.20
C ARG A 102 -2.27 -5.37 12.94
N SER A 103 -1.67 -5.70 11.81
CA SER A 103 -2.09 -5.20 10.50
C SER A 103 -2.01 -6.32 9.47
N HIS A 104 -2.53 -6.05 8.29
CA HIS A 104 -2.37 -6.90 7.12
C HIS A 104 -2.27 -6.05 5.87
N TYR A 105 -1.68 -6.61 4.83
CA TYR A 105 -1.63 -6.00 3.51
C TYR A 105 -1.65 -7.09 2.44
N MET A 106 -2.05 -6.71 1.22
CA MET A 106 -1.99 -7.61 0.08
C MET A 106 -0.58 -7.63 -0.49
N THR A 107 -0.11 -8.82 -0.84
CA THR A 107 1.08 -9.08 -1.65
C THR A 107 0.64 -9.66 -2.98
N LEU A 108 1.40 -9.41 -4.04
CA LEU A 108 1.11 -9.92 -5.38
C LEU A 108 2.25 -10.81 -5.86
N SER A 109 1.91 -11.89 -6.53
CA SER A 109 2.85 -12.70 -7.33
C SER A 109 2.34 -12.75 -8.76
N CYS A 110 3.07 -12.12 -9.68
CA CYS A 110 2.65 -11.88 -11.03
C CYS A 110 3.41 -12.75 -12.05
N GLY A 111 2.71 -13.09 -13.13
CA GLY A 111 3.33 -13.73 -14.29
C GLY A 111 4.12 -12.74 -15.15
N LYS A 112 4.82 -13.26 -16.16
CA LYS A 112 5.39 -12.43 -17.25
C LYS A 112 4.27 -11.76 -18.05
N PRO A 113 4.51 -10.57 -18.63
CA PRO A 113 3.52 -9.94 -19.49
C PRO A 113 3.34 -10.78 -20.77
N PHE A 114 2.12 -10.83 -21.29
CA PHE A 114 1.81 -11.53 -22.53
C PHE A 114 0.83 -10.72 -23.38
N ASN A 115 0.77 -11.01 -24.68
CA ASN A 115 -0.22 -10.40 -25.57
C ASN A 115 -1.61 -11.01 -25.28
N GLY A 116 -2.51 -10.17 -24.78
CA GLY A 116 -3.84 -10.57 -24.36
C GLY A 116 -4.94 -10.40 -25.39
N SER A 117 -4.64 -10.10 -26.66
CA SER A 117 -5.68 -9.91 -27.69
C SER A 117 -6.66 -11.09 -27.77
N THR A 118 -6.22 -12.31 -27.47
CA THR A 118 -7.09 -13.52 -27.44
C THR A 118 -7.99 -13.61 -26.21
N TRP A 119 -7.66 -12.93 -25.12
CA TRP A 119 -8.50 -12.86 -23.90
C TRP A 119 -9.61 -11.82 -24.01
N LEU A 120 -9.43 -10.84 -24.91
CA LEU A 120 -10.27 -9.67 -25.06
C LEU A 120 -11.26 -9.82 -26.22
N THR A 121 -11.58 -11.05 -26.60
CA THR A 121 -12.63 -11.33 -27.57
C THR A 121 -13.94 -11.66 -26.84
N PRO A 122 -15.12 -11.30 -27.41
CA PRO A 122 -16.41 -11.58 -26.76
C PRO A 122 -16.64 -13.07 -26.49
N THR A 123 -16.01 -13.95 -27.28
CA THR A 123 -16.15 -15.40 -27.18
C THR A 123 -15.19 -16.05 -26.19
N ALA A 124 -14.12 -15.36 -25.78
CA ALA A 124 -13.10 -15.95 -24.92
C ALA A 124 -13.56 -16.11 -23.46
N GLN A 125 -14.40 -15.19 -22.97
CA GLN A 125 -14.96 -15.17 -21.61
C GLN A 125 -13.93 -15.38 -20.49
N LYS A 126 -12.68 -14.92 -20.69
CA LYS A 126 -11.56 -15.12 -19.75
C LYS A 126 -11.56 -14.13 -18.59
N LEU A 127 -12.21 -12.99 -18.77
CA LEU A 127 -12.35 -11.92 -17.78
C LEU A 127 -13.74 -11.99 -17.15
N TYR A 128 -13.83 -11.74 -15.84
CA TYR A 128 -15.09 -11.90 -15.11
C TYR A 128 -15.99 -10.67 -15.21
N PHE A 129 -15.43 -9.45 -15.10
CA PHE A 129 -16.23 -8.23 -15.11
C PHE A 129 -16.35 -7.58 -16.48
N HIS A 130 -15.28 -7.59 -17.29
CA HIS A 130 -15.31 -7.01 -18.63
C HIS A 130 -15.63 -8.08 -19.68
N ASN A 131 -16.73 -7.86 -20.40
CA ASN A 131 -17.03 -8.59 -21.63
C ASN A 131 -16.54 -7.74 -22.81
N VAL A 132 -15.32 -7.99 -23.27
CA VAL A 132 -14.65 -7.07 -24.19
C VAL A 132 -15.11 -7.32 -25.62
N SER A 133 -15.75 -6.31 -26.22
CA SER A 133 -16.17 -6.32 -27.62
C SER A 133 -15.76 -5.06 -28.40
N GLY A 134 -14.95 -4.18 -27.80
CA GLY A 134 -14.65 -2.85 -28.35
C GLY A 134 -13.16 -2.62 -28.62
N ASP A 135 -12.88 -1.76 -29.61
CA ASP A 135 -11.54 -1.44 -30.14
C ASP A 135 -10.67 -0.54 -29.21
N TYR A 136 -11.20 -0.08 -28.05
CA TYR A 136 -10.49 0.86 -27.16
C TYR A 136 -10.77 0.60 -25.66
N LEU A 137 -9.74 0.55 -24.82
CA LEU A 137 -9.83 0.23 -23.38
C LEU A 137 -10.85 1.10 -22.60
N PRO A 138 -10.86 2.45 -22.74
CA PRO A 138 -11.90 3.29 -22.13
C PRO A 138 -13.33 3.04 -22.59
N SER A 139 -13.54 2.49 -23.79
CA SER A 139 -14.90 2.17 -24.26
C SER A 139 -15.57 1.09 -23.39
N GLN A 140 -14.78 0.28 -22.67
CA GLN A 140 -15.27 -0.75 -21.74
C GLN A 140 -15.96 -0.16 -20.50
N TYR A 141 -15.74 1.13 -20.24
CA TYR A 141 -16.24 1.83 -19.06
C TYR A 141 -17.39 2.81 -19.37
N VAL A 142 -17.66 3.07 -20.65
CA VAL A 142 -18.71 3.99 -21.10
C VAL A 142 -20.08 3.45 -20.68
N GLY A 143 -20.85 4.28 -19.95
CA GLY A 143 -22.18 3.93 -19.43
C GLY A 143 -22.20 3.33 -18.03
N ASN A 144 -21.05 2.92 -17.47
CA ASN A 144 -20.93 2.53 -16.06
C ASN A 144 -20.64 3.71 -15.14
N PHE A 145 -19.97 4.75 -15.65
CA PHE A 145 -19.61 5.95 -14.90
C PHE A 145 -19.73 7.22 -15.76
N GLU A 146 -20.17 8.34 -15.16
CA GLU A 146 -20.08 9.70 -15.76
C GLU A 146 -18.67 10.31 -15.57
N ILE A 147 -17.64 9.47 -15.45
CA ILE A 147 -16.27 9.93 -15.21
C ILE A 147 -15.63 10.29 -16.57
N ARG A 148 -15.20 11.54 -16.71
CA ARG A 148 -14.63 12.10 -17.96
C ARG A 148 -13.12 11.88 -18.13
N THR A 149 -12.52 11.02 -17.32
CA THR A 149 -11.07 10.73 -17.41
C THR A 149 -10.82 9.48 -18.24
N TRP A 150 -9.62 9.37 -18.80
CA TRP A 150 -9.23 8.33 -19.75
C TRP A 150 -8.05 7.53 -19.19
N PRO A 151 -8.30 6.40 -18.51
CA PRO A 151 -7.22 5.53 -18.06
C PRO A 151 -6.59 4.79 -19.24
N ASN A 152 -5.28 4.59 -19.21
CA ASN A 152 -4.57 3.79 -20.22
C ASN A 152 -4.31 2.35 -19.77
N ILE A 153 -4.69 2.04 -18.53
CA ILE A 153 -4.70 0.70 -17.96
C ILE A 153 -6.12 0.27 -17.61
N PHE A 154 -6.34 -1.03 -17.50
CA PHE A 154 -7.56 -1.62 -16.97
C PHE A 154 -7.20 -2.69 -15.94
N LEU A 155 -8.18 -3.03 -15.10
CA LEU A 155 -8.08 -4.07 -14.09
C LEU A 155 -9.26 -5.03 -14.26
N ASP A 156 -9.05 -6.33 -14.04
CA ASP A 156 -10.10 -7.34 -13.95
C ASP A 156 -9.65 -8.50 -13.05
N THR A 157 -10.43 -9.57 -13.01
CA THR A 157 -10.08 -10.87 -12.44
C THR A 157 -10.31 -11.97 -13.46
N VAL A 158 -9.56 -13.06 -13.34
CA VAL A 158 -9.76 -14.26 -14.17
C VAL A 158 -11.14 -14.85 -13.90
N ASN A 159 -11.88 -15.16 -14.95
CA ASN A 159 -13.15 -15.87 -14.88
C ASN A 159 -12.92 -17.38 -14.65
N ASP A 160 -12.48 -17.72 -13.45
CA ASP A 160 -12.40 -19.10 -12.97
C ASP A 160 -13.59 -19.39 -12.06
N THR A 161 -14.48 -20.29 -12.49
CA THR A 161 -15.74 -20.56 -11.80
C THR A 161 -15.53 -20.98 -10.35
N LYS A 162 -14.54 -21.83 -10.07
CA LYS A 162 -14.26 -22.30 -8.71
C LYS A 162 -13.78 -21.16 -7.82
N THR A 163 -12.78 -20.42 -8.28
CA THR A 163 -12.21 -19.27 -7.56
C THR A 163 -13.28 -18.21 -7.30
N MET A 164 -14.05 -17.84 -8.32
CA MET A 164 -15.07 -16.81 -8.16
C MET A 164 -16.21 -17.26 -7.25
N MET A 165 -16.57 -18.54 -7.18
CA MET A 165 -17.52 -19.05 -6.18
C MET A 165 -16.96 -18.92 -4.75
N GLU A 166 -15.72 -19.36 -4.50
CA GLU A 166 -15.08 -19.25 -3.17
C GLU A 166 -14.97 -17.79 -2.71
N HIS A 167 -14.60 -16.88 -3.61
CA HIS A 167 -14.39 -15.46 -3.32
C HIS A 167 -15.65 -14.58 -3.46
N SER A 168 -16.80 -15.09 -3.93
CA SER A 168 -18.05 -14.29 -4.01
C SER A 168 -19.01 -14.53 -2.85
N GLN A 169 -18.89 -15.66 -2.16
CA GLN A 169 -19.76 -16.04 -1.05
C GLN A 169 -19.35 -15.42 0.30
N ALA A 170 -18.16 -14.84 0.38
CA ALA A 170 -17.67 -14.14 1.58
C ALA A 170 -18.30 -12.73 1.70
N LEU A 171 -19.62 -12.69 1.90
CA LEU A 171 -20.38 -11.45 2.17
C LEU A 171 -19.92 -10.79 3.49
N HIS A 172 -19.43 -11.58 4.43
CA HIS A 172 -18.79 -11.15 5.67
C HIS A 172 -17.44 -11.86 5.78
N TYR A 173 -16.41 -11.18 6.29
CA TYR A 173 -15.14 -11.82 6.62
C TYR A 173 -15.46 -13.04 7.51
N PRO A 174 -15.12 -14.28 7.11
CA PRO A 174 -15.45 -15.44 7.92
C PRO A 174 -14.86 -15.24 9.32
N ILE A 175 -15.72 -15.37 10.33
CA ILE A 175 -15.35 -15.28 11.75
C ILE A 175 -14.50 -16.50 12.13
N ASN A 176 -14.57 -17.57 11.33
CA ASN A 176 -13.75 -18.76 11.48
C ASN A 176 -12.51 -18.67 10.59
N ASP A 177 -11.37 -19.10 11.13
CA ASP A 177 -10.03 -19.14 10.51
C ASP A 177 -9.93 -20.15 9.33
N THR A 178 -10.96 -20.26 8.50
CA THR A 178 -10.94 -21.15 7.34
C THR A 178 -10.32 -20.43 6.15
N GLU A 179 -9.11 -20.84 5.84
CA GLU A 179 -8.38 -20.42 4.64
C GLU A 179 -9.09 -20.92 3.37
N LEU A 180 -9.13 -20.08 2.32
CA LEU A 180 -9.70 -20.47 1.03
C LEU A 180 -8.76 -21.44 0.30
N THR A 181 -9.29 -22.27 -0.61
CA THR A 181 -8.45 -23.25 -1.32
C THR A 181 -7.83 -22.66 -2.60
N THR A 182 -8.47 -21.65 -3.17
CA THR A 182 -8.00 -20.95 -4.37
C THR A 182 -7.45 -19.57 -4.05
N LYS A 183 -6.50 -19.09 -4.88
CA LYS A 183 -6.06 -17.69 -4.86
C LYS A 183 -6.84 -16.87 -5.90
N LEU A 184 -7.32 -15.71 -5.50
CA LEU A 184 -7.87 -14.72 -6.42
C LEU A 184 -6.76 -14.24 -7.39
N LYS A 185 -7.10 -14.13 -8.68
CA LYS A 185 -6.16 -13.72 -9.73
C LYS A 185 -6.60 -12.43 -10.39
N LEU A 186 -5.89 -11.35 -10.12
CA LEU A 186 -6.10 -10.08 -10.81
C LEU A 186 -5.46 -10.11 -12.21
N VAL A 187 -6.09 -9.42 -13.14
CA VAL A 187 -5.59 -9.16 -14.49
C VAL A 187 -5.40 -7.66 -14.60
N ILE A 188 -4.18 -7.21 -14.85
CA ILE A 188 -3.90 -5.82 -15.23
C ILE A 188 -3.45 -5.78 -16.67
N GLY A 189 -3.94 -4.79 -17.41
CA GLY A 189 -3.57 -4.62 -18.80
C GLY A 189 -3.61 -3.18 -19.24
N GLY A 190 -3.11 -2.93 -20.43
CA GLY A 190 -3.08 -1.61 -21.05
C GLY A 190 -2.63 -1.71 -22.50
N ASP A 191 -2.79 -0.62 -23.25
CA ASP A 191 -2.24 -0.56 -24.59
C ASP A 191 -0.72 -0.50 -24.51
N CYS A 192 -0.04 -1.39 -25.22
CA CYS A 192 1.41 -1.41 -25.28
C CYS A 192 1.94 -1.86 -26.64
N SER A 193 2.84 -1.07 -27.19
CA SER A 193 3.64 -1.48 -28.34
C SER A 193 4.83 -2.31 -27.87
N ILE A 194 4.83 -3.61 -28.16
CA ILE A 194 5.98 -4.50 -27.90
C ILE A 194 6.71 -4.69 -29.23
N GLY A 195 7.74 -3.88 -29.50
CA GLY A 195 8.42 -3.88 -30.79
C GLY A 195 7.58 -3.19 -31.88
N LEU A 196 7.35 -3.87 -33.01
CA LEU A 196 6.49 -3.37 -34.10
C LEU A 196 5.01 -3.76 -33.90
N ASP A 197 4.71 -4.65 -32.96
CA ASP A 197 3.33 -5.09 -32.68
C ASP A 197 2.69 -4.13 -31.68
N VAL A 198 1.70 -3.37 -32.16
CA VAL A 198 0.76 -2.65 -31.29
C VAL A 198 -0.24 -3.68 -30.77
N GLY A 199 -0.27 -3.90 -29.46
CA GLY A 199 -1.17 -4.87 -28.85
C GLY A 199 -1.57 -4.48 -27.43
N ILE A 200 -2.37 -5.34 -26.81
CA ILE A 200 -2.77 -5.17 -25.41
C ILE A 200 -1.90 -6.12 -24.61
N PHE A 201 -1.02 -5.56 -23.77
CA PHE A 201 -0.30 -6.40 -22.81
C PHE A 201 -1.23 -6.71 -21.65
N LEU A 202 -1.21 -7.96 -21.21
CA LEU A 202 -1.86 -8.40 -19.97
C LEU A 202 -0.81 -9.01 -19.05
N ARG A 203 -1.12 -8.92 -17.77
CA ARG A 203 -0.41 -9.63 -16.73
C ARG A 203 -1.39 -10.14 -15.69
N THR A 204 -1.23 -11.39 -15.30
CA THR A 204 -1.99 -12.00 -14.22
C THR A 204 -1.18 -11.95 -12.93
N CYS A 205 -1.84 -11.69 -11.82
CA CYS A 205 -1.25 -11.62 -10.49
C CYS A 205 -2.10 -12.38 -9.49
N ASP A 206 -1.51 -13.38 -8.84
CA ASP A 206 -2.10 -14.06 -7.69
C ASP A 206 -2.04 -13.10 -6.49
N VAL A 207 -3.19 -12.85 -5.87
CA VAL A 207 -3.30 -11.99 -4.68
C VAL A 207 -3.18 -12.85 -3.43
N SER A 208 -2.42 -12.39 -2.45
CA SER A 208 -2.36 -13.00 -1.13
C SER A 208 -2.34 -11.95 -0.03
N THR A 209 -2.66 -12.34 1.19
CA THR A 209 -2.60 -11.47 2.38
C THR A 209 -1.43 -11.87 3.25
N SER A 210 -0.62 -10.89 3.64
CA SER A 210 0.39 -11.04 4.69
C SER A 210 -0.12 -10.40 5.97
N TYR A 211 -0.08 -11.16 7.07
CA TYR A 211 -0.52 -10.72 8.40
C TYR A 211 0.70 -10.38 9.24
N VAL A 212 0.76 -9.16 9.76
CA VAL A 212 1.96 -8.64 10.43
C VAL A 212 1.67 -8.02 11.78
N GLU A 213 2.60 -8.20 12.72
CA GLU A 213 2.68 -7.42 13.95
C GLU A 213 3.76 -6.37 13.77
N VAL A 214 3.39 -5.10 13.95
CA VAL A 214 4.28 -3.94 13.83
C VAL A 214 4.48 -3.33 15.20
N GLU A 215 5.72 -3.23 15.66
CA GLU A 215 6.05 -2.38 16.80
C GLU A 215 6.19 -0.94 16.31
N VAL A 216 5.33 -0.06 16.82
CA VAL A 216 5.41 1.38 16.56
C VAL A 216 6.03 2.04 17.78
N ARG A 217 7.09 2.81 17.52
CA ARG A 217 7.72 3.66 18.53
C ARG A 217 7.37 5.10 18.23
N CYS A 218 6.89 5.79 19.25
CA CYS A 218 6.58 7.20 19.21
C CYS A 218 7.41 7.97 20.20
N THR A 219 7.94 9.12 19.79
CA THR A 219 8.72 10.01 20.64
C THR A 219 8.11 11.39 20.62
N ARG A 220 7.96 12.00 21.79
CA ARG A 220 7.58 13.41 21.95
C ARG A 220 8.61 14.09 22.85
N LEU A 221 9.27 15.12 22.34
CA LEU A 221 10.38 15.79 23.04
C LEU A 221 9.88 16.69 24.19
N THR A 222 8.81 17.45 23.96
CA THR A 222 8.16 18.29 24.96
C THR A 222 6.64 18.12 24.90
N ALA A 223 5.91 18.52 25.94
CA ALA A 223 4.44 18.41 25.98
C ALA A 223 3.71 19.14 24.83
N PHE A 224 4.38 20.08 24.16
CA PHE A 224 3.83 20.85 23.04
C PHE A 224 4.34 20.39 21.67
N ASP A 225 5.30 19.46 21.64
CA ASP A 225 5.84 18.96 20.38
C ASP A 225 4.90 17.95 19.72
N ASP A 226 4.99 17.93 18.40
CA ASP A 226 4.39 16.88 17.58
C ASP A 226 4.92 15.51 18.00
N GLN A 227 4.02 14.54 18.09
CA GLN A 227 4.40 13.15 18.31
C GLN A 227 4.99 12.58 17.01
N ASP A 228 6.23 12.08 17.08
CA ASP A 228 6.88 11.43 15.95
C ASP A 228 6.79 9.91 16.11
N CYS A 229 5.91 9.28 15.33
CA CYS A 229 5.67 7.83 15.36
C CYS A 229 6.20 7.16 14.09
N ARG A 230 6.82 5.99 14.26
CA ARG A 230 7.30 5.17 13.14
C ARG A 230 7.25 3.68 13.46
N ALA A 231 7.16 2.86 12.42
CA ALA A 231 7.42 1.44 12.54
C ALA A 231 8.90 1.24 12.92
N ALA A 232 9.15 0.58 14.05
CA ALA A 232 10.48 0.28 14.55
C ALA A 232 10.93 -1.12 14.14
N ARG A 233 10.05 -2.11 14.30
CA ARG A 233 10.27 -3.48 13.88
C ARG A 233 8.95 -4.13 13.49
N ILE A 234 9.04 -5.17 12.67
CA ILE A 234 7.88 -5.89 12.13
C ILE A 234 8.19 -7.39 12.12
N ARG A 235 7.15 -8.21 12.25
CA ARG A 235 7.22 -9.67 12.05
C ARG A 235 5.91 -10.18 11.49
N HIS A 236 5.93 -11.40 10.98
CA HIS A 236 4.70 -12.12 10.66
C HIS A 236 3.92 -12.42 11.96
N THR A 237 2.58 -12.39 11.88
CA THR A 237 1.70 -12.62 13.03
C THR A 237 1.61 -14.12 13.33
N PRO A 238 2.05 -14.59 14.51
CA PRO A 238 1.99 -16.01 14.84
C PRO A 238 0.58 -16.58 14.74
N GLY A 239 0.46 -17.77 14.16
CA GLY A 239 -0.82 -18.47 13.97
C GLY A 239 -1.64 -18.04 12.75
N PHE A 240 -1.17 -17.09 11.94
CA PHE A 240 -1.78 -16.73 10.67
C PHE A 240 -1.03 -17.36 9.48
N PRO A 241 -1.63 -17.48 8.29
CA PRO A 241 -0.89 -17.90 7.09
C PRO A 241 0.08 -16.79 6.64
N MET A 242 1.20 -17.16 6.03
CA MET A 242 2.18 -16.21 5.47
C MET A 242 1.71 -15.60 4.13
N HIS A 243 1.02 -16.41 3.33
CA HIS A 243 0.41 -15.99 2.06
C HIS A 243 -1.04 -16.45 2.06
N GLY A 244 -1.88 -15.80 2.88
CA GLY A 244 -3.31 -16.10 2.95
C GLY A 244 -3.97 -15.91 1.58
N ASN A 245 -4.70 -16.90 1.13
CA ASN A 245 -5.58 -16.87 -0.03
C ASN A 245 -6.80 -15.96 0.22
N LEU A 246 -7.27 -15.85 1.47
CA LEU A 246 -8.30 -14.89 1.84
C LEU A 246 -7.73 -13.46 1.82
N THR A 247 -8.39 -12.57 1.07
CA THR A 247 -7.97 -11.16 0.91
C THR A 247 -9.16 -10.22 1.06
N VAL A 248 -8.89 -8.92 1.20
CA VAL A 248 -9.95 -7.90 1.19
C VAL A 248 -10.76 -7.93 -0.11
N LEU A 249 -10.13 -8.33 -1.22
CA LEU A 249 -10.77 -8.51 -2.53
C LEU A 249 -11.60 -9.81 -2.63
N SER A 250 -11.64 -10.62 -1.58
CA SER A 250 -12.60 -11.73 -1.47
C SER A 250 -13.99 -11.26 -1.07
N ASN A 251 -14.19 -9.96 -0.85
CA ASN A 251 -15.51 -9.36 -0.81
C ASN A 251 -15.87 -8.89 -2.23
N LEU A 252 -16.92 -9.46 -2.83
CA LEU A 252 -17.29 -9.16 -4.22
C LEU A 252 -17.59 -7.67 -4.46
N ALA A 253 -18.14 -6.95 -3.47
CA ALA A 253 -18.42 -5.52 -3.60
C ALA A 253 -17.12 -4.71 -3.65
N ILE A 254 -16.15 -5.02 -2.79
CA ILE A 254 -14.84 -4.37 -2.80
C ILE A 254 -14.07 -4.73 -4.06
N LEU A 255 -14.10 -6.00 -4.50
CA LEU A 255 -13.48 -6.45 -5.75
C LEU A 255 -14.05 -5.70 -6.96
N ARG A 256 -15.37 -5.67 -7.08
CA ARG A 256 -16.06 -4.93 -8.15
C ARG A 256 -15.67 -3.46 -8.11
N GLY A 257 -15.81 -2.79 -6.98
CA GLY A 257 -15.43 -1.38 -6.83
C GLY A 257 -13.97 -1.14 -7.22
N THR A 258 -13.07 -2.01 -6.79
CA THR A 258 -11.64 -1.92 -7.13
C THR A 258 -11.41 -2.07 -8.63
N ILE A 259 -11.99 -3.06 -9.28
CA ILE A 259 -11.84 -3.31 -10.72
C ILE A 259 -12.30 -2.12 -11.56
N TRP A 260 -13.42 -1.51 -11.17
CA TRP A 260 -14.02 -0.43 -11.94
C TRP A 260 -13.41 0.96 -11.66
N GLU A 261 -12.98 1.24 -10.43
CA GLU A 261 -12.54 2.59 -10.02
C GLU A 261 -11.01 2.75 -9.99
N PHE A 262 -10.27 1.67 -9.74
CA PHE A 262 -8.81 1.72 -9.59
C PHE A 262 -8.10 2.41 -10.76
N PRO A 263 -8.43 2.10 -12.05
CA PRO A 263 -7.80 2.76 -13.19
C PRO A 263 -8.08 4.27 -13.25
N PHE A 264 -9.25 4.72 -12.81
CA PHE A 264 -9.71 6.10 -12.97
C PHE A 264 -9.16 7.07 -11.92
N THR A 265 -8.92 6.61 -10.71
CA THR A 265 -8.58 7.47 -9.55
C THR A 265 -7.40 8.43 -9.71
N THR A 266 -6.50 8.17 -10.67
CA THR A 266 -5.38 9.07 -10.99
C THR A 266 -5.20 9.31 -12.48
N SER A 267 -6.16 8.87 -13.32
CA SER A 267 -6.10 9.05 -14.77
C SER A 267 -6.26 10.52 -15.15
N ASP A 268 -5.82 10.86 -16.36
CA ASP A 268 -5.90 12.21 -16.89
C ASP A 268 -7.22 12.44 -17.64
N TYR A 269 -7.57 13.70 -17.89
CA TYR A 269 -8.75 14.08 -18.69
C TYR A 269 -8.48 14.04 -20.19
N ASP A 270 -7.20 14.06 -20.60
CA ASP A 270 -6.80 13.91 -21.98
C ASP A 270 -6.52 12.44 -22.30
N ILE A 271 -6.94 12.01 -23.49
CA ILE A 271 -6.64 10.69 -24.04
C ILE A 271 -5.12 10.53 -24.18
N SER A 272 -4.61 9.33 -23.87
CA SER A 272 -3.18 8.98 -23.99
C SER A 272 -2.25 9.84 -23.14
N ARG A 273 -2.76 10.52 -22.11
CA ARG A 273 -1.92 11.14 -21.07
C ARG A 273 -1.77 10.22 -19.87
N HIS A 274 -0.57 10.25 -19.30
CA HIS A 274 -0.23 9.42 -18.17
C HIS A 274 -0.96 9.84 -16.90
N GLY A 275 -1.63 8.88 -16.26
CA GLY A 275 -2.05 9.03 -14.87
C GLY A 275 -0.85 8.94 -13.91
N LEU A 276 -0.99 9.51 -12.70
CA LEU A 276 0.08 9.42 -11.69
C LEU A 276 0.41 7.98 -11.32
N ARG A 277 -0.61 7.12 -11.20
CA ARG A 277 -0.43 5.70 -10.88
C ARG A 277 0.30 4.96 -11.98
N GLU A 278 -0.01 5.23 -13.24
CA GLU A 278 0.65 4.60 -14.39
C GLU A 278 2.13 4.95 -14.40
N MET A 279 2.46 6.23 -14.20
CA MET A 279 3.84 6.67 -14.05
C MET A 279 4.53 6.01 -12.86
N TYR A 280 3.85 5.88 -11.72
CA TYR A 280 4.41 5.23 -10.55
C TYR A 280 4.71 3.75 -10.79
N LEU A 281 3.80 3.01 -11.44
CA LEU A 281 4.03 1.60 -11.79
C LEU A 281 5.25 1.47 -12.72
N LYS A 282 5.37 2.40 -13.68
CA LYS A 282 6.46 2.45 -14.66
C LYS A 282 7.81 2.82 -14.05
N ASP A 283 7.87 3.98 -13.41
CA ASP A 283 9.09 4.58 -12.90
C ASP A 283 8.76 5.65 -11.82
N PRO A 284 8.86 5.32 -10.52
CA PRO A 284 8.48 6.23 -9.45
C PRO A 284 9.14 7.61 -9.51
N PRO A 285 10.46 7.78 -9.78
CA PRO A 285 11.11 9.08 -9.88
C PRO A 285 10.55 10.04 -10.95
N SER A 286 9.87 9.51 -11.98
CA SER A 286 9.23 10.33 -13.02
C SER A 286 7.74 10.58 -12.77
N THR A 287 7.16 10.05 -11.68
CA THR A 287 5.71 10.13 -11.37
C THR A 287 5.12 11.52 -11.52
N LEU A 288 5.80 12.53 -10.97
CA LEU A 288 5.29 13.92 -10.97
C LEU A 288 5.59 14.67 -12.28
N ALA A 289 6.54 14.19 -13.09
CA ALA A 289 6.85 14.78 -14.39
C ALA A 289 5.84 14.40 -15.49
N ARG A 290 5.11 13.28 -15.30
CA ARG A 290 4.05 12.78 -16.21
C ARG A 290 4.44 12.73 -17.69
N SER A 291 5.70 12.42 -17.97
CA SER A 291 6.27 12.40 -19.32
C SER A 291 7.40 11.38 -19.41
N GLY A 292 7.75 10.98 -20.64
CA GLY A 292 8.93 10.15 -20.91
C GLY A 292 8.67 8.67 -21.21
N PHE A 293 7.42 8.20 -21.15
CA PHE A 293 7.07 6.79 -21.41
C PHE A 293 5.84 6.64 -22.31
N SER A 294 5.55 5.40 -22.72
CA SER A 294 4.26 5.06 -23.32
C SER A 294 3.23 4.88 -22.20
N PRO A 295 2.09 5.59 -22.24
CA PRO A 295 0.99 5.36 -21.30
C PRO A 295 0.51 3.92 -21.36
N GLY A 296 -0.05 3.43 -20.26
CA GLY A 296 -0.57 2.07 -20.19
C GLY A 296 0.49 0.98 -20.06
N CYS A 297 1.66 1.11 -20.70
CA CYS A 297 2.61 0.01 -20.82
C CYS A 297 3.64 -0.10 -19.68
N SER A 298 3.74 -1.28 -19.06
CA SER A 298 4.75 -1.63 -18.04
C SER A 298 5.40 -3.01 -18.28
N SER A 299 5.61 -3.38 -19.54
CA SER A 299 6.19 -4.69 -19.92
C SER A 299 7.70 -4.80 -19.70
N ASP A 300 8.40 -3.67 -19.72
CA ASP A 300 9.83 -3.46 -19.53
C ASP A 300 10.24 -3.26 -18.06
N VAL A 301 9.28 -3.10 -17.15
CA VAL A 301 9.55 -3.00 -15.72
C VAL A 301 9.93 -4.39 -15.19
N PRO A 302 11.02 -4.52 -14.40
CA PRO A 302 11.37 -5.76 -13.71
C PRO A 302 10.19 -6.32 -12.92
N LEU A 303 10.02 -7.64 -12.94
CA LEU A 303 8.83 -8.31 -12.40
C LEU A 303 8.61 -8.00 -10.91
N ASP A 304 9.68 -8.11 -10.12
CA ASP A 304 9.71 -7.83 -8.68
C ASP A 304 9.35 -6.38 -8.36
N ALA A 305 9.90 -5.43 -9.12
CA ALA A 305 9.59 -4.01 -8.97
C ALA A 305 8.12 -3.73 -9.33
N PHE A 306 7.61 -4.32 -10.42
CA PHE A 306 6.22 -4.15 -10.83
C PHE A 306 5.25 -4.75 -9.79
N GLU A 307 5.51 -5.97 -9.31
CA GLU A 307 4.72 -6.63 -8.25
C GLU A 307 4.62 -5.75 -7.01
N ALA A 308 5.75 -5.26 -6.53
CA ALA A 308 5.82 -4.46 -5.31
C ALA A 308 5.11 -3.10 -5.47
N ARG A 309 5.33 -2.40 -6.59
CA ARG A 309 4.64 -1.14 -6.91
C ARG A 309 3.15 -1.35 -7.07
N PHE A 310 2.74 -2.42 -7.78
CA PHE A 310 1.32 -2.71 -7.98
C PHE A 310 0.64 -3.09 -6.65
N ALA A 311 1.29 -3.87 -5.79
CA ALA A 311 0.80 -4.19 -4.47
C ALA A 311 0.63 -2.93 -3.60
N THR A 312 1.64 -2.04 -3.55
CA THR A 312 1.51 -0.74 -2.85
C THR A 312 0.36 0.09 -3.39
N SER A 313 0.23 0.15 -4.71
CA SER A 313 -0.81 0.90 -5.41
C SER A 313 -2.21 0.38 -5.08
N LEU A 314 -2.37 -0.94 -5.05
CA LEU A 314 -3.61 -1.65 -4.71
C LEU A 314 -3.98 -1.50 -3.23
N ASN A 315 -3.05 -1.74 -2.33
CA ASN A 315 -3.24 -1.53 -0.89
C ASN A 315 -3.59 -0.07 -0.58
N THR A 316 -2.96 0.89 -1.27
CA THR A 316 -3.26 2.32 -1.13
C THR A 316 -4.68 2.63 -1.57
N PHE A 317 -5.11 2.09 -2.71
CA PHE A 317 -6.46 2.28 -3.22
C PHE A 317 -7.51 1.71 -2.26
N VAL A 318 -7.33 0.45 -1.83
CA VAL A 318 -8.26 -0.18 -0.88
C VAL A 318 -8.28 0.58 0.45
N SER A 319 -7.13 0.99 0.97
CA SER A 319 -7.06 1.78 2.21
C SER A 319 -7.77 3.13 2.07
N ALA A 320 -7.71 3.75 0.89
CA ALA A 320 -8.38 5.01 0.63
C ALA A 320 -9.91 4.90 0.54
N THR A 321 -10.46 3.67 0.43
CA THR A 321 -11.91 3.45 0.46
C THR A 321 -12.49 3.51 1.87
N PHE A 322 -11.64 3.45 2.91
CA PHE A 322 -12.07 3.61 4.28
C PHE A 322 -12.48 5.04 4.61
N ASN A 323 -13.26 5.21 5.68
CA ASN A 323 -13.81 6.52 6.06
C ASN A 323 -12.69 7.57 6.22
N SER A 324 -12.80 8.63 5.44
CA SER A 324 -11.77 9.68 5.33
C SER A 324 -11.54 10.42 6.64
N THR A 325 -12.54 10.55 7.51
CA THR A 325 -12.36 11.23 8.81
C THR A 325 -11.43 10.43 9.73
N ILE A 326 -11.46 9.10 9.64
CA ILE A 326 -10.58 8.20 10.39
C ILE A 326 -9.14 8.31 9.88
N LEU A 327 -8.96 8.31 8.56
CA LEU A 327 -7.64 8.37 7.93
C LEU A 327 -6.95 9.73 8.13
N THR A 328 -7.73 10.82 8.08
CA THR A 328 -7.20 12.19 8.20
C THR A 328 -7.14 12.68 9.65
N GLY A 329 -7.93 12.08 10.56
CA GLY A 329 -8.08 12.55 11.95
C GLY A 329 -8.87 13.86 12.08
N ALA A 330 -9.60 14.27 11.04
CA ALA A 330 -10.22 15.59 10.94
C ALA A 330 -11.39 15.84 11.92
N ASP A 331 -11.96 14.80 12.53
CA ASP A 331 -13.08 14.95 13.47
C ASP A 331 -12.67 15.07 14.94
N GLY A 332 -11.38 15.00 15.26
CA GLY A 332 -10.88 15.11 16.63
C GLY A 332 -11.43 14.04 17.59
N THR A 333 -12.13 13.03 17.08
CA THR A 333 -12.79 12.02 17.89
C THR A 333 -11.92 10.79 18.08
N SER A 334 -11.92 10.31 19.33
CA SER A 334 -11.50 8.97 19.73
C SER A 334 -12.05 7.91 18.77
N LEU A 335 -11.26 6.87 18.46
CA LEU A 335 -11.68 5.71 17.66
C LEU A 335 -12.73 4.83 18.39
N GLU A 336 -13.14 5.20 19.61
CA GLU A 336 -14.17 4.50 20.38
C GLU A 336 -15.48 4.34 19.57
N ASN A 337 -16.01 3.12 19.59
CA ASN A 337 -17.25 2.71 18.90
C ASN A 337 -17.26 2.80 17.37
N ARG A 338 -16.10 2.89 16.69
CA ARG A 338 -16.02 2.90 15.21
C ARG A 338 -15.59 1.57 14.57
N SER A 339 -15.87 0.45 15.23
CA SER A 339 -15.43 -0.91 14.87
C SER A 339 -16.08 -1.53 13.62
N ILE A 340 -17.06 -0.86 13.00
CA ILE A 340 -17.92 -1.51 11.99
C ILE A 340 -17.15 -1.87 10.71
N MET A 341 -16.08 -1.14 10.36
CA MET A 341 -15.25 -1.43 9.18
C MET A 341 -13.83 -1.92 9.50
N TRP A 342 -13.45 -1.95 10.78
CA TRP A 342 -12.08 -2.27 11.21
C TRP A 342 -12.12 -3.35 12.27
N LYS A 343 -11.47 -4.50 12.02
CA LYS A 343 -11.27 -5.51 13.07
C LYS A 343 -10.51 -4.87 14.24
N ASN A 344 -10.88 -5.28 15.46
CA ASN A 344 -10.36 -4.80 16.73
C ASN A 344 -8.81 -4.84 16.76
N THR A 345 -8.15 -3.72 16.50
CA THR A 345 -6.70 -3.59 16.64
C THR A 345 -6.37 -3.49 18.12
N THR A 346 -5.92 -4.60 18.70
CA THR A 346 -5.42 -4.60 20.08
C THR A 346 -4.02 -4.00 20.10
N ALA A 347 -3.86 -2.87 20.79
CA ALA A 347 -2.57 -2.25 21.02
C ALA A 347 -2.19 -2.38 22.49
N THR A 348 -1.02 -2.94 22.77
CA THR A 348 -0.43 -2.99 24.12
C THR A 348 0.56 -1.84 24.27
N TRP A 349 0.34 -0.97 25.24
CA TRP A 349 1.16 0.21 25.48
C TRP A 349 2.21 -0.04 26.56
N SER A 350 3.41 0.48 26.33
CA SER A 350 4.43 0.62 27.38
C SER A 350 5.02 2.02 27.29
N GLU A 351 5.07 2.68 28.45
CA GLU A 351 5.64 4.02 28.61
C GLU A 351 6.87 3.92 29.52
N PHE A 352 7.85 4.80 29.30
CA PHE A 352 8.96 4.94 30.23
C PHE A 352 8.49 5.74 31.45
N THR A 353 8.79 5.25 32.66
CA THR A 353 8.56 5.97 33.91
C THR A 353 9.28 7.32 33.91
N GLU A 354 8.67 8.32 34.56
CA GLU A 354 9.23 9.68 34.67
C GLU A 354 10.70 9.66 35.10
N SER A 355 11.48 10.61 34.57
CA SER A 355 12.80 10.94 35.12
C SER A 355 12.62 11.43 36.56
N VAL A 356 12.77 10.53 37.53
CA VAL A 356 12.81 10.93 38.94
C VAL A 356 14.14 11.65 39.18
N TYR A 357 14.10 12.97 39.25
CA TYR A 357 15.24 13.75 39.71
C TYR A 357 15.45 13.46 41.20
N SER A 358 16.34 12.52 41.51
CA SER A 358 16.77 12.29 42.88
C SER A 358 17.76 13.38 43.28
N LEU A 359 17.37 14.25 44.20
CA LEU A 359 18.26 15.23 44.79
C LEU A 359 19.38 14.49 45.56
N HIS A 360 20.63 14.65 45.13
CA HIS A 360 21.76 14.13 45.89
C HIS A 360 21.99 15.02 47.11
N LYS A 361 21.33 14.70 48.23
CA LYS A 361 21.29 15.52 49.46
C LYS A 361 22.66 16.09 49.87
N PRO A 362 23.77 15.32 49.92
CA PRO A 362 25.09 15.87 50.22
C PRO A 362 25.57 16.98 49.28
N TRP A 363 25.30 16.85 47.98
CA TRP A 363 25.75 17.82 46.97
C TRP A 363 24.91 19.11 47.01
N PHE A 364 23.62 18.99 47.34
CA PHE A 364 22.75 20.15 47.52
C PHE A 364 23.08 20.94 48.79
N SER A 365 23.53 20.26 49.86
CA SER A 365 23.97 20.92 51.09
C SER A 365 25.25 21.75 50.91
N VAL A 366 26.14 21.38 49.99
CA VAL A 366 27.37 22.14 49.70
C VAL A 366 27.10 23.46 48.98
N TRP A 367 25.92 23.60 48.35
CA TRP A 367 25.50 24.82 47.65
C TRP A 367 24.69 25.80 48.52
N LEU A 368 24.37 25.42 49.76
CA LEU A 368 23.59 26.23 50.71
C LEU A 368 24.47 26.93 51.77
N PHE A 369 25.79 26.82 51.65
CA PHE A 369 26.80 27.55 52.41
C PHE A 369 27.78 28.20 51.43
#